data_AF-A0A967MK24-F1
#
_entry.id   AF-A0A967MK24-F1
#
_cell.length_a   1.000
_cell.length_b   1.000
_cell.length_c   1.000
_cell.angle_alpha   90.00
_cell.angle_beta   90.00
_cell.angle_gamma   90.00
#
_symmetry.space_group_name_H-M   'P 1'
#
loop_
_entity.id
_entity.type
_entity.pdbx_description
1 polymer ?
#
loop_
_entity_poly.entity_id
_entity_poly.type
_entity_poly.pdbx_seq_one_letter_code
_entity_poly.pdbx_strand_id
1 'polypeptide(L)' 'VIHPDHGLLVPPADPEALASAITCLAAHPERRADMGARARERFAAEFEVSGWAARLAAVYREVLAEEQ' A
#
# COMPACT_ATOMS: atom_id res chain seq x y z
N VAL A 1 7.18 0.50 0.19
CA VAL A 1 7.67 -0.78 -0.37
C VAL A 1 6.53 -1.78 -0.30
N ILE A 2 6.26 -2.54 -1.37
CA ILE A 2 5.23 -3.59 -1.37
C ILE A 2 5.87 -4.88 -0.83
N HIS A 3 5.25 -5.51 0.15
CA HIS A 3 5.67 -6.81 0.68
C HIS A 3 4.78 -7.93 0.09
N PRO A 4 5.28 -9.19 0.05
CA PRO A 4 4.58 -10.33 -0.59
C PRO A 4 3.18 -10.63 -0.04
N ASP A 5 2.85 -10.03 1.10
CA ASP A 5 1.68 -10.28 1.91
C ASP A 5 0.54 -9.26 1.64
N HIS A 6 0.81 -8.18 0.88
CA HIS A 6 -0.18 -7.19 0.44
C HIS A 6 -0.04 -6.80 -1.04
N GLY A 7 0.74 -7.57 -1.80
CA GLY A 7 0.89 -7.45 -3.25
C GLY A 7 2.01 -8.35 -3.78
N LEU A 8 2.10 -8.47 -5.10
CA LEU A 8 3.22 -9.11 -5.78
C LEU A 8 3.93 -8.09 -6.67
N LEU A 9 5.25 -8.02 -6.54
CA LEU A 9 6.10 -7.24 -7.43
C LEU A 9 6.62 -8.15 -8.54
N VAL A 10 6.64 -7.63 -9.76
CA VAL A 10 7.23 -8.29 -10.93
C VAL A 10 8.32 -7.39 -11.51
N PRO A 11 9.32 -7.96 -12.20
CA PRO A 11 10.32 -7.16 -12.91
C PRO A 11 9.65 -6.19 -13.91
N PRO A 12 10.19 -4.98 -14.09
CA PRO A 12 9.69 -4.06 -15.10
C PRO A 12 9.91 -4.64 -16.50
N ALA A 13 8.97 -4.38 -17.41
CA ALA A 13 9.03 -4.80 -18.81
C ALA A 13 9.18 -6.32 -19.03
N ASP A 14 8.68 -7.14 -18.09
CA ASP A 14 8.62 -8.60 -18.20
C ASP A 14 7.16 -9.09 -18.27
N PRO A 15 6.61 -9.29 -19.49
CA PRO A 15 5.24 -9.76 -19.68
C PRO A 15 5.00 -11.18 -19.17
N GLU A 16 6.01 -12.05 -19.21
CA GLU A 16 5.89 -13.44 -18.78
C GLU A 16 5.77 -13.53 -17.25
N ALA A 17 6.60 -12.77 -16.52
CA ALA A 17 6.49 -12.66 -15.08
C ALA A 17 5.14 -12.08 -14.64
N LEU A 18 4.64 -11.05 -15.35
CA LEU A 18 3.32 -10.48 -15.09
C LEU A 18 2.20 -11.51 -15.31
N ALA A 19 2.20 -12.20 -16.45
CA ALA A 19 1.21 -13.23 -16.78
C ALA A 19 1.21 -14.36 -15.74
N SER A 20 2.39 -14.81 -15.31
CA SER A 20 2.55 -15.82 -14.28
C SER A 20 1.97 -15.38 -12.93
N ALA A 21 2.26 -14.15 -12.50
CA ALA A 21 1.73 -13.60 -11.26
C ALA A 21 0.19 -13.50 -11.27
N ILE A 22 -0.39 -12.98 -12.37
CA ILE A 22 -1.85 -12.88 -12.52
C ILE A 22 -2.49 -14.28 -12.50
N THR A 23 -1.94 -15.22 -13.26
CA THR A 23 -2.44 -16.60 -13.34
C THR A 23 -2.39 -17.29 -11.98
N CYS A 24 -1.29 -17.11 -11.24
CA CYS A 24 -1.15 -17.63 -9.88
C CYS A 24 -2.25 -17.10 -8.94
N LEU A 25 -2.56 -15.80 -8.97
CA LEU A 25 -3.62 -15.24 -8.13
C LEU A 25 -5.03 -15.63 -8.58
N ALA A 26 -5.25 -15.78 -9.88
CA ALA A 26 -6.52 -16.27 -10.41
C ALA A 26 -6.80 -17.71 -9.95
N ALA A 27 -5.77 -18.55 -9.87
CA ALA A 27 -5.87 -19.93 -9.39
C ALA A 27 -6.06 -20.06 -7.87
N HIS A 28 -5.72 -19.03 -7.07
CA HIS A 28 -5.78 -19.07 -5.60
C HIS A 28 -6.66 -17.93 -5.04
N PRO A 29 -8.00 -18.03 -5.16
CA PRO A 29 -8.91 -16.94 -4.79
C PRO A 29 -8.85 -16.54 -3.31
N GLU A 30 -8.63 -17.49 -2.40
CA GLU A 30 -8.48 -17.22 -0.96
C GLU A 30 -7.25 -16.36 -0.67
N ARG A 31 -6.09 -16.75 -1.23
CA ARG A 31 -4.85 -15.98 -1.11
C ARG A 31 -5.01 -14.57 -1.69
N ARG A 32 -5.70 -14.45 -2.83
CA ARG A 32 -6.00 -13.14 -3.44
C ARG A 32 -6.88 -12.27 -2.53
N ALA A 33 -7.89 -12.85 -1.88
CA ALA A 33 -8.77 -12.14 -0.97
C ALA A 33 -8.03 -11.67 0.29
N ASP A 34 -7.25 -12.55 0.91
CA ASP A 34 -6.44 -12.23 2.09
C ASP A 34 -5.45 -11.10 1.81
N MET A 35 -4.71 -11.20 0.71
CA MET A 35 -3.78 -10.16 0.27
C MET A 35 -4.48 -8.82 0.02
N GLY A 36 -5.70 -8.82 -0.54
CA GLY A 36 -6.51 -7.62 -0.73
C GLY A 36 -6.97 -6.99 0.59
N ALA A 37 -7.35 -7.80 1.57
CA ALA A 37 -7.72 -7.33 2.90
C ALA A 37 -6.53 -6.64 3.59
N ARG A 38 -5.35 -7.28 3.57
CA ARG A 38 -4.13 -6.74 4.17
C ARG A 38 -3.65 -5.47 3.46
N ALA A 39 -3.79 -5.39 2.13
CA ALA A 39 -3.51 -4.17 1.39
C ALA A 39 -4.43 -3.01 1.81
N ARG A 40 -5.71 -3.29 2.08
CA ARG A 40 -6.68 -2.28 2.52
C ARG A 40 -6.43 -1.81 3.96
N GLU A 41 -6.09 -2.72 4.87
CA GLU A 41 -5.67 -2.38 6.23
C GLU A 41 -4.45 -1.45 6.22
N ARG A 42 -3.45 -1.79 5.40
CA ARG A 42 -2.26 -0.95 5.23
C ARG A 42 -2.60 0.43 4.67
N PHE A 43 -3.48 0.51 3.66
CA PHE A 43 -3.95 1.78 3.14
C PHE A 43 -4.58 2.65 4.24
N ALA A 44 -5.50 2.08 5.02
CA ALA A 44 -6.17 2.79 6.10
C ALA A 44 -5.18 3.32 7.16
N ALA A 45 -4.16 2.52 7.50
CA ALA A 45 -3.18 2.90 8.50
C ALA A 45 -2.17 3.97 8.01
N GLU A 46 -1.70 3.85 6.77
CA GLU A 46 -0.55 4.63 6.30
C GLU A 46 -0.91 5.74 5.29
N PHE A 47 -1.89 5.51 4.42
CA PHE A 47 -2.13 6.31 3.19
C PHE A 47 -3.50 6.96 3.11
N GLU A 48 -4.37 6.74 4.08
CA GLU A 48 -5.68 7.39 4.11
C GLU A 48 -5.51 8.92 4.22
N VAL A 49 -6.27 9.65 3.39
CA VAL A 49 -6.06 11.08 3.15
C VAL A 49 -6.27 11.92 4.41
N SER A 50 -7.29 11.61 5.21
CA SER A 50 -7.58 12.37 6.42
C SER A 50 -6.48 12.17 7.47
N GLY A 51 -6.01 10.94 7.65
CA GLY A 51 -4.91 10.60 8.56
C GLY A 51 -3.57 11.19 8.10
N TRP A 52 -3.33 11.25 6.78
CA TRP A 52 -2.15 11.89 6.23
C TRP A 52 -2.20 13.42 6.37
N ALA A 53 -3.34 14.05 6.05
CA ALA A 53 -3.53 15.49 6.17
C ALA A 53 -3.40 15.97 7.62
N ALA A 54 -3.93 15.20 8.58
CA ALA A 54 -3.79 15.49 10.01
C ALA A 54 -2.32 15.47 10.47
N ARG A 55 -1.54 14.48 10.00
CA ARG A 55 -0.09 14.39 10.25
C ARG A 55 0.66 15.57 9.65
N LEU A 56 0.38 15.94 8.40
CA LEU A 56 0.99 17.11 7.76
C LEU A 56 0.64 18.41 8.50
N ALA A 57 -0.62 18.59 8.88
CA ALA A 57 -1.05 19.77 9.64
C ALA A 57 -0.39 19.87 11.03
N ALA A 58 -0.07 18.73 11.66
CA ALA A 58 0.67 18.71 12.92
C ALA A 58 2.09 19.27 12.74
N VAL A 59 2.81 18.83 11.69
CA VAL A 59 4.13 19.38 11.35
C VAL A 59 4.08 20.88 11.13
N TYR A 60 3.08 21.39 10.40
CA TYR A 60 2.91 22.84 10.22
C TYR A 60 2.65 23.58 11.54
N ARG A 61 1.85 23.01 12.44
CA ARG A 61 1.62 23.60 13.76
C ARG A 61 2.87 23.62 14.63
N GLU A 62 3.68 22.57 14.58
CA GLU A 62 4.95 22.48 15.32
C GLU A 62 5.89 23.61 14.89
N VAL A 63 6.14 23.75 13.58
CA VAL A 63 7.03 24.80 13.07
C VAL A 63 6.50 26.20 13.37
N LEU A 64 5.19 26.44 13.22
CA LEU A 64 4.57 27.74 13.53
C LEU A 64 4.55 28.08 15.03
N ALA A 65 4.65 27.07 15.90
CA ALA A 65 4.71 27.25 17.35
C ALA A 65 6.13 27.56 17.85
N GLU A 66 7.17 27.15 17.12
CA GLU A 66 8.58 27.42 17.45
C GLU A 66 9.03 28.83 17.03
N GLU A 67 8.30 29.51 16.13
CA GLU A 67 8.58 30.90 15.73
C GLU A 67 7.95 31.97 16.66
N GLN A 68 7.39 31.57 17.81
CA GLN A 68 6.85 32.46 18.85
C GLN A 68 7.71 32.45 20.11
#